data_AF-A0A174L5P3-F1
#
_entry.id   AF-A0A174L5P3-F1
#
_cell.length_a   1.000
_cell.length_b   1.000
_cell.length_c   1.000
_cell.angle_alpha   90.00
_cell.angle_beta   90.00
_cell.angle_gamma   90.00
#
_symmetry.space_group_name_H-M   'P 1'
#
loop_
_entity.id
_entity.type
_entity.pdbx_description
1 polymer ?
#
loop_
_entity_poly.entity_id
_entity_poly.type
_entity_poly.pdbx_seq_one_letter_code
_entity_poly.pdbx_strand_id
1 'polypeptide(L)' 'MKVDTEEALNRATDKFIGRFRKVEEEAARQGRALEGMSLAELDKLWEHAKET' A
#
# COMPACT_ATOMS: atom_id res chain seq x y z
N MET A 1 -21.57 -16.20 16.18
CA MET A 1 -20.82 -15.43 15.16
C MET A 1 -19.35 -15.79 15.29
N LYS A 2 -18.86 -16.71 14.46
CA LYS A 2 -17.42 -16.90 14.28
C LYS A 2 -17.01 -15.81 13.31
N VAL A 3 -16.29 -14.79 13.79
CA VAL A 3 -15.59 -13.90 12.88
C VAL A 3 -14.58 -14.79 12.18
N ASP A 4 -14.82 -15.11 10.91
CA ASP A 4 -13.93 -15.95 10.12
C ASP A 4 -12.57 -15.28 10.07
N THR A 5 -11.64 -15.79 10.87
CA THR A 5 -10.27 -15.31 10.95
C THR A 5 -9.58 -15.31 9.59
N GLU A 6 -9.97 -16.23 8.70
CA GLU A 6 -9.56 -16.23 7.28
C GLU A 6 -10.08 -15.01 6.54
N GLU A 7 -11.33 -14.60 6.75
CA GLU A 7 -11.89 -13.42 6.10
C GLU A 7 -11.24 -12.13 6.63
N ALA A 8 -10.94 -12.07 7.94
CA ALA A 8 -10.19 -10.96 8.53
C ALA A 8 -8.75 -10.88 8.00
N LEU A 9 -8.09 -12.03 7.82
CA LEU A 9 -6.74 -12.12 7.25
C LEU A 9 -6.72 -11.72 5.77
N ASN A 10 -7.69 -12.20 5.00
CA ASN A 10 -7.85 -11.84 3.58
C ASN A 10 -8.11 -10.34 3.45
N ARG A 11 -9.04 -9.78 4.23
CA ARG A 11 -9.30 -8.32 4.24
C ARG A 11 -8.09 -7.49 4.63
N ALA A 12 -7.26 -7.96 5.56
CA ALA A 12 -6.02 -7.27 5.94
C ALA A 12 -4.99 -7.31 4.80
N THR A 13 -4.84 -8.47 4.16
CA THR A 13 -3.98 -8.68 3.01
C THR A 13 -4.42 -7.83 1.83
N ASP A 14 -5.71 -7.82 1.50
CA ASP A 14 -6.29 -7.03 0.41
C ASP A 14 -6.08 -5.53 0.64
N LYS A 15 -6.22 -5.05 1.87
CA LYS A 15 -5.91 -3.66 2.23
C LYS A 15 -4.43 -3.33 2.02
N PHE A 16 -3.54 -4.25 2.35
CA PHE A 16 -2.10 -4.06 2.13
C PHE A 16 -1.78 -4.02 0.64
N ILE A 17 -2.29 -4.98 -0.14
CA ILE A 17 -2.13 -5.03 -1.60
C ILE A 17 -2.69 -3.77 -2.26
N GLY A 18 -3.87 -3.32 -1.85
CA GLY A 18 -4.49 -2.10 -2.38
C GLY A 18 -3.65 -0.85 -2.12
N ARG A 19 -3.08 -0.71 -0.92
CA ARG A 19 -2.16 0.41 -0.59
C ARG A 19 -0.86 0.32 -1.36
N PHE A 20 -0.28 -0.87 -1.46
CA PHE A 20 0.98 -1.06 -2.17
C PHE A 20 0.84 -0.73 -3.66
N ARG A 21 -0.27 -1.13 -4.29
CA ARG A 21 -0.59 -0.74 -5.68
C ARG A 21 -0.70 0.77 -5.86
N LYS A 22 -1.33 1.49 -4.93
CA LYS A 22 -1.38 2.96 -4.98
C LYS A 22 0.01 3.59 -4.89
N VAL A 23 0.87 3.05 -4.02
CA VAL A 23 2.26 3.49 -3.90
C VAL A 23 3.04 3.24 -5.20
N GLU A 24 2.86 2.08 -5.84
CA GLU A 24 3.44 1.79 -7.15
C GLU A 24 2.94 2.73 -8.25
N GLU A 25 1.62 2.97 -8.34
CA GLU A 25 1.03 3.91 -9.30
C GLU A 25 1.57 5.33 -9.11
N GLU A 26 1.68 5.79 -7.87
CA GLU A 26 2.16 7.14 -7.57
C GLU A 26 3.67 7.28 -7.84
N ALA A 27 4.46 6.26 -7.51
CA ALA A 27 5.89 6.23 -7.88
C ALA A 27 6.06 6.22 -9.40
N ALA A 28 5.27 5.41 -10.12
CA ALA A 28 5.27 5.37 -11.58
C ALA A 28 4.85 6.72 -12.19
N ARG A 29 3.87 7.41 -11.60
CA ARG A 29 3.43 8.76 -12.00
C ARG A 29 4.53 9.79 -11.85
N GLN A 30 5.41 9.62 -10.86
CA GLN A 30 6.61 10.44 -10.65
C GLN A 30 7.79 10.01 -11.53
N GLY A 31 7.63 8.96 -12.35
CA GLY A 31 8.70 8.42 -13.19
C GLY A 31 9.82 7.75 -12.38
N ARG A 32 9.52 7.29 -11.16
CA ARG A 32 10.49 6.69 -10.24
C ARG A 32 10.11 5.24 -9.93
N ALA A 33 11.10 4.36 -9.88
CA ALA A 33 10.93 3.01 -9.36
C ALA A 33 11.07 3.03 -7.84
N LEU A 34 10.26 2.22 -7.13
CA LEU A 34 10.31 2.12 -5.67
C LEU A 34 11.70 1.74 -5.13
N GLU A 35 12.45 0.94 -5.89
CA GLU A 35 13.81 0.49 -5.58
C GLU A 35 14.81 1.65 -5.52
N GLY A 36 14.54 2.75 -6.22
CA GLY A 36 15.36 3.96 -6.24
C GLY A 36 14.91 5.03 -5.23
N MET A 37 13.85 4.78 -4.46
CA MET A 37 13.30 5.73 -3.50
C MET A 37 13.89 5.54 -2.11
N SER A 38 14.08 6.63 -1.39
CA SER A 38 14.44 6.59 0.01
C SER A 38 13.26 6.16 0.87
N LEU A 39 13.53 5.62 2.07
CA LEU A 39 12.50 5.28 3.05
C LEU A 39 11.56 6.46 3.32
N ALA A 40 12.08 7.69 3.39
CA ALA A 40 11.27 8.88 3.63
C ALA A 40 10.32 9.22 2.47
N GLU A 41 10.68 8.90 1.23
CA GLU A 41 9.81 9.07 0.08
C GLU A 41 8.73 7.98 0.03
N LEU A 42 9.11 6.73 0.29
CA LEU A 42 8.16 5.62 0.42
C LEU A 42 7.15 5.86 1.53
N ASP A 43 7.58 6.41 2.67
CA ASP A 43 6.70 6.70 3.81
C ASP A 43 5.66 7.77 3.45
N LYS A 44 6.06 8.82 2.70
CA LYS A 44 5.11 9.82 2.18
C LYS A 44 4.08 9.21 1.23
N LEU A 45 4.52 8.37 0.29
CA LEU A 45 3.61 7.67 -0.63
C LEU A 45 2.64 6.77 0.13
N TRP A 46 3.15 6.09 1.16
CA TRP A 46 2.37 5.19 1.99
C TRP A 46 1.31 5.93 2.82
N GLU A 47 1.64 7.07 3.41
CA GLU A 47 0.65 7.91 4.10
C GLU A 47 -0.43 8.42 3.14
N HIS A 48 -0.07 8.86 1.94
CA HIS A 48 -1.04 9.22 0.90
C HIS A 48 -1.94 8.04 0.50
N ALA A 49 -1.38 6.84 0.37
CA ALA A 49 -2.14 5.62 0.07
C ALA A 49 -3.07 5.20 1.23
N LYS A 50 -2.77 5.60 2.47
CA LYS A 50 -3.59 5.36 3.66
C LYS A 50 -4.75 6.35 3.81
N GLU A 51 -4.57 7.60 3.38
CA GLU A 51 -5.60 8.65 3.49
C GLU A 51 -6.75 8.51 2.47
N THR A 52 -6.59 7.67 1.44
CA THR A 52 -7.58 7.48 0.36
C THR A 52 -8.26 6.11 0.43
#